data_AF-A0A951XCZ2-F1
#
_entry.id   AF-A0A951XCZ2-F1
#
_cell.length_a   1.000
_cell.length_b   1.000
_cell.length_c   1.000
_cell.angle_alpha   90.00
_cell.angle_beta   90.00
_cell.angle_gamma   90.00
#
_symmetry.space_group_name_H-M   'P 1'
#
loop_
_entity.id
_entity.type
_entity.pdbx_description
1 polymer ?
#
loop_
_entity_poly.entity_id
_entity_poly.type
_entity_poly.pdbx_seq_one_letter_code
_entity_poly.pdbx_strand_id
1 'polypeptide(L)' 'MNRIIFSLFVLLGIYGCSSSNNIIDGGKSNYKIFVSNNASRTEQYAAAELQQHLFKISGYQLQIVNHADVQE' A
#
# COMPACT_ATOMS: atom_id res chain seq x y z
N MET A 1 19.03 -24.59 -31.69
CA MET A 1 18.24 -25.08 -30.54
C MET A 1 18.57 -24.33 -29.24
N ASN A 2 19.84 -24.21 -28.83
CA ASN A 2 20.22 -23.50 -27.59
C ASN A 2 19.80 -22.01 -27.49
N ARG A 3 19.81 -21.25 -28.60
CA ARG A 3 19.44 -19.82 -28.55
C ARG A 3 17.95 -19.58 -28.28
N ILE A 4 17.09 -20.48 -28.77
CA ILE A 4 15.63 -20.40 -28.57
C ILE A 4 15.29 -20.73 -27.11
N ILE A 5 15.95 -21.74 -26.54
CA ILE A 5 15.77 -22.13 -25.13
C ILE A 5 16.23 -21.00 -24.20
N PHE A 6 17.35 -20.34 -24.52
CA PHE A 6 17.84 -19.19 -23.76
C PHE A 6 16.86 -18.02 -23.79
N SER A 7 16.31 -17.66 -24.96
CA SER A 7 15.26 -16.62 -25.04
C SER A 7 14.00 -16.98 -24.29
N LEU A 8 13.60 -18.27 -24.29
CA LEU A 8 12.43 -18.75 -23.54
C LEU A 8 12.62 -18.56 -22.02
N PHE A 9 13.81 -18.87 -21.50
CA PHE A 9 14.15 -18.66 -20.08
C PHE A 9 14.16 -17.18 -19.69
N VAL A 10 14.64 -16.30 -20.56
CA VAL A 10 14.61 -14.84 -20.33
C VAL A 10 13.16 -14.32 -20.31
N LEU A 11 12.30 -14.81 -21.21
CA LEU A 11 10.87 -14.46 -21.24
C LEU A 11 10.12 -14.95 -20.00
N LEU A 12 10.45 -16.12 -19.45
CA LEU A 12 9.82 -16.61 -18.22
C LEU A 12 10.18 -15.78 -16.98
N GLY A 13 11.38 -15.19 -16.94
CA GLY A 13 11.82 -14.35 -15.80
C GLY A 13 11.05 -13.04 -15.65
N ILE A 14 10.54 -12.47 -16.74
CA ILE A 14 9.81 -11.18 -16.73
C ILE A 14 8.34 -11.30 -16.31
N TYR A 15 7.76 -12.50 -16.30
CA TYR A 15 6.38 -12.74 -15.81
C TYR A 15 6.31 -13.00 -14.29
N GLY A 16 7.44 -13.07 -13.59
CA GLY A 16 7.49 -13.33 -12.14
C GLY A 16 7.14 -12.14 -11.25
N CYS A 17 7.03 -10.93 -11.81
CA CYS A 17 6.66 -9.73 -11.05
C CYS A 17 5.13 -9.63 -10.89
N SER A 18 4.57 -10.41 -9.96
CA SER A 18 3.23 -10.15 -9.43
C SER A 18 3.35 -9.70 -7.99
N SER A 19 3.25 -8.39 -7.77
CA SER A 19 2.99 -7.82 -6.45
C SER A 19 2.08 -6.62 -6.62
N SER A 20 0.79 -6.87 -6.54
CA SER A 20 -0.23 -5.82 -6.43
C SER A 20 -0.63 -5.72 -4.95
N ASN A 21 0.28 -5.19 -4.13
CA ASN A 21 -0.09 -4.74 -2.78
C ASN A 21 -0.77 -3.38 -2.90
N ASN A 22 -2.04 -3.41 -3.33
CA ASN A 22 -2.83 -2.19 -3.41
C ASN A 22 -3.24 -1.78 -1.99
N ILE A 23 -2.89 -0.55 -1.61
CA ILE A 23 -3.38 0.04 -0.35
C ILE A 23 -4.88 0.27 -0.47
N ILE A 24 -5.36 0.66 -1.65
CA ILE A 24 -6.78 0.93 -1.92
C ILE A 24 -7.11 0.29 -3.27
N ASP A 25 -8.17 -0.51 -3.30
CA ASP A 25 -8.64 -1.21 -4.50
C ASP A 25 -10.16 -1.06 -4.63
N GLY A 26 -10.63 -0.69 -5.83
CA GLY A 26 -12.06 -0.49 -6.10
C GLY A 26 -12.75 0.49 -5.15
N GLY A 27 -12.04 1.52 -4.67
CA GLY A 27 -12.58 2.50 -3.71
C GLY A 27 -12.82 1.93 -2.31
N LYS A 28 -12.11 0.86 -1.93
CA LYS A 28 -12.17 0.24 -0.59
C LYS A 28 -10.76 -0.11 -0.12
N SER A 29 -10.59 -0.23 1.20
CA SER A 29 -9.34 -0.65 1.82
C SER A 29 -9.57 -1.26 3.18
N ASN A 30 -8.76 -2.26 3.52
CA ASN A 30 -8.66 -2.81 4.88
C ASN A 30 -7.55 -2.15 5.70
N TYR A 31 -6.77 -1.24 5.09
CA TYR A 31 -5.70 -0.53 5.76
C TYR A 31 -6.25 0.67 6.55
N LYS A 32 -5.53 1.02 7.61
CA LYS A 32 -5.75 2.20 8.44
C LYS A 32 -4.42 2.92 8.63
N ILE A 33 -4.47 4.24 8.78
CA ILE A 33 -3.30 5.05 9.13
C ILE A 33 -3.18 5.02 10.64
N PHE A 34 -2.14 4.38 11.18
CA PHE A 34 -1.90 4.37 12.62
C PHE A 34 -1.00 5.55 13.02
N VAL A 35 -1.41 6.28 14.06
CA VAL A 35 -0.59 7.29 14.74
C VAL A 35 -0.77 7.16 16.25
N SER A 36 0.33 7.00 16.99
CA SER A 36 0.27 6.86 18.45
C SER A 36 -0.36 8.08 19.12
N ASN A 37 -1.10 7.88 20.21
CA ASN A 37 -1.62 8.97 21.05
C ASN A 37 -0.50 9.87 21.61
N ASN A 38 0.71 9.33 21.76
CA ASN A 38 1.87 10.05 22.26
C ASN A 38 2.73 10.63 21.13
N ALA A 39 2.30 10.51 19.87
CA ALA A 39 3.00 11.10 18.73
C ALA A 39 3.02 12.63 18.86
N SER A 40 4.10 13.23 18.38
CA SER A 40 4.25 14.68 18.31
C SER A 40 3.14 15.31 17.44
N ARG A 41 2.87 16.60 17.64
CA ARG A 41 1.94 17.34 16.77
C ARG A 41 2.33 17.24 15.29
N THR A 42 3.63 17.24 14.99
CA THR A 42 4.14 17.11 13.62
C THR A 42 3.75 15.77 13.01
N GLU A 43 3.87 14.67 13.75
CA GLU A 43 3.48 13.33 13.27
C GLU A 43 1.96 13.19 13.10
N GLN A 44 1.18 13.74 14.03
CA GLN A 44 -0.28 13.78 13.91
C GLN A 44 -0.71 14.58 12.67
N TYR A 45 -0.06 15.71 12.43
CA TYR A 45 -0.28 16.53 11.25
C TYR A 45 0.12 15.79 9.96
N ALA A 46 1.29 15.14 9.94
CA ALA A 46 1.74 14.33 8.81
C ALA A 46 0.78 13.17 8.49
N ALA A 47 0.19 12.54 9.50
CA ALA A 47 -0.83 11.50 9.31
C ALA A 47 -2.10 12.06 8.63
N ALA A 48 -2.52 13.27 9.00
CA ALA A 48 -3.66 13.95 8.39
C ALA A 48 -3.36 14.34 6.93
N GLU A 49 -2.16 14.86 6.65
CA GLU A 49 -1.74 15.17 5.28
C GLU A 49 -1.70 13.91 4.41
N LEU A 50 -1.14 12.81 4.93
CA LEU A 50 -1.12 11.53 4.23
C LEU A 50 -2.53 11.05 3.88
N GLN A 51 -3.47 11.10 4.83
CA GLN A 51 -4.88 10.75 4.58
C GLN A 51 -5.47 11.61 3.46
N GLN A 52 -5.25 12.91 3.51
CA GLN A 52 -5.74 13.84 2.50
C GLN A 52 -5.17 13.53 1.11
N HIS A 53 -3.88 13.23 1.01
CA HIS A 53 -3.25 12.86 -0.26
C HIS A 53 -3.78 11.54 -0.80
N LEU A 54 -3.94 10.51 0.05
CA LEU A 54 -4.50 9.23 -0.37
C LEU A 54 -5.96 9.36 -0.83
N PHE A 55 -6.75 10.21 -0.17
CA PHE A 55 -8.11 10.52 -0.62
C PHE A 55 -8.11 11.21 -2.00
N LYS A 56 -7.23 12.20 -2.21
CA LYS A 56 -7.11 12.86 -3.53
C LYS A 56 -6.74 11.91 -4.66
N ILE A 57 -5.89 10.93 -4.38
CA ILE A 57 -5.39 9.96 -5.38
C ILE A 57 -6.44 8.87 -5.66
N SER A 58 -7.11 8.38 -4.63
CA SER A 58 -7.92 7.16 -4.72
C SER A 58 -9.42 7.36 -4.62
N GLY A 59 -9.88 8.53 -4.16
CA GLY A 59 -11.28 8.79 -3.79
C GLY A 59 -11.75 8.10 -2.51
N TYR A 60 -10.88 7.33 -1.83
CA TYR A 60 -11.22 6.62 -0.60
C TYR A 60 -10.52 7.24 0.61
N GLN A 61 -11.29 7.52 1.67
CA GLN A 61 -10.77 8.12 2.90
C GLN A 61 -10.41 7.03 3.90
N LEU A 62 -9.11 6.72 4.01
CA LEU A 62 -8.59 5.80 5.02
C LEU A 62 -8.80 6.35 6.43
N GLN A 63 -9.14 5.49 7.39
CA GLN A 63 -9.29 5.89 8.78
C GLN A 63 -7.93 6.13 9.45
N ILE A 64 -7.84 7.18 10.28
CA ILE A 64 -6.70 7.37 11.19
C ILE A 64 -7.09 6.76 12.55
N VAL A 65 -6.24 5.89 13.08
CA VAL A 65 -6.44 5.20 14.37
C VAL A 65 -5.24 5.38 15.27
N ASN A 66 -5.48 5.26 16.58
CA ASN A 66 -4.48 5.42 17.63
C ASN A 66 -4.25 4.17 18.48
N HIS A 67 -4.92 3.08 18.11
CA HIS A 67 -4.74 1.74 18.65
C HIS A 67 -4.58 0.79 17.48
N ALA A 68 -3.68 -0.17 17.63
CA ALA A 68 -3.67 -1.32 16.73
C ALA A 68 -4.87 -2.18 17.11
N ASP A 69 -5.73 -2.50 16.15
CA ASP A 69 -6.70 -3.57 16.35
C ASP A 69 -5.90 -4.84 16.65
N VAL A 70 -6.23 -5.53 17.74
CA VAL A 70 -5.72 -6.88 17.97
C VAL A 70 -6.29 -7.73 16.84
N GLN A 71 -5.43 -8.17 15.92
CA GLN A 71 -5.81 -9.17 14.92
C GLN A 71 -5.96 -10.49 15.68
N GLU A 72 -7.21 -10.90 15.95
CA GLU A 72 -7.54 -12.25 16.47
C GLU A 72 -7.24 -13.34 15.43
#